data_AF-A0A1B0GLT9-F1
#
_entry.id   AF-A0A1B0GLT9-F1
#
_cell.length_a   1.000
_cell.length_b   1.000
_cell.length_c   1.000
_cell.angle_alpha   90.00
_cell.angle_beta   90.00
_cell.angle_gamma   90.00
#
_symmetry.space_group_name_H-M   'P 1'
#
loop_
_entity.id
_entity.type
_entity.pdbx_description
1 polymer ?
#
loop_
_entity_poly.entity_id
_entity_poly.type
_entity_poly.pdbx_seq_one_letter_code
_entity_poly.pdbx_strand_id
1 'polypeptide(L)'
;MNKATVRMLDTLKQFSPIGDTGCLVTKNKTTIITNLYEGIPETLILNIIAWVFLMILFAVLRQQAWDYGRLALVNSSGDNRRWTQLFYAQGSDEGAADESRQAINGTARSSTSSGVEAANGSAAGQASKRTSAASTGAPIDRGFLSWIPVTLRLRKEQILAHSGPDALHYLSFQQHLIVVTAIITLVSIVIILPINFHGDLIGDVNTFGHTTVSNLDPTSSVLWVHVICAIAFVPLVVLTMRRSSGRYAGKVAPTRTIMATDIDSRDRNKANIRSYVNELFPDIEIEDVHLTYNITKLSSVVL
;
A
#
# COMPACT_ATOMS: atom_id res chain seq x y z
N MET A 1 -38.23 -67.05 -33.69
CA MET A 1 -37.39 -65.92 -33.25
C MET A 1 -37.27 -65.98 -31.74
N ASN A 2 -36.06 -66.24 -31.23
CA ASN A 2 -35.82 -66.63 -29.83
C ASN A 2 -35.95 -65.45 -28.86
N LYS A 3 -36.49 -65.68 -27.65
CA LYS A 3 -36.61 -64.68 -26.56
C LYS A 3 -35.28 -63.98 -26.22
N ALA A 4 -34.14 -64.57 -26.58
CA ALA A 4 -32.82 -63.99 -26.40
C ALA A 4 -32.53 -62.81 -27.35
N THR A 5 -33.01 -62.84 -28.61
CA THR A 5 -32.79 -61.74 -29.57
C THR A 5 -33.69 -60.54 -29.30
N VAL A 6 -34.89 -60.75 -28.74
CA VAL A 6 -35.78 -59.66 -28.30
C VAL A 6 -35.19 -58.90 -27.11
N ARG A 7 -34.65 -59.63 -26.12
CA ARG A 7 -33.98 -59.00 -24.97
C ARG A 7 -32.72 -58.22 -25.34
N MET A 8 -31.98 -58.68 -26.36
CA MET A 8 -30.79 -57.98 -26.87
C MET A 8 -31.16 -56.70 -27.63
N LEU A 9 -32.25 -56.70 -28.40
CA LEU A 9 -32.75 -55.47 -29.05
C LEU A 9 -33.24 -54.43 -28.03
N ASP A 10 -33.85 -54.88 -26.93
CA ASP A 10 -34.28 -53.98 -25.85
C ASP A 10 -33.07 -53.40 -25.08
N THR A 11 -32.00 -54.19 -24.89
CA THR A 11 -30.76 -53.68 -24.26
C THR A 11 -29.97 -52.74 -25.17
N LEU A 12 -30.02 -52.93 -26.49
CA LEU A 12 -29.34 -52.04 -27.45
C LEU A 12 -30.12 -50.75 -27.74
N LYS A 13 -31.44 -50.71 -27.49
CA LYS A 13 -32.20 -49.45 -27.44
C LYS A 13 -31.90 -48.59 -26.21
N GLN A 14 -31.38 -49.20 -25.14
CA GLN A 14 -31.01 -48.49 -23.91
C GLN A 14 -29.63 -47.79 -23.99
N PHE A 15 -28.86 -48.03 -25.07
CA PHE A 15 -27.54 -47.41 -25.33
C PHE A 15 -27.54 -46.52 -26.59
N SER A 16 -28.67 -45.91 -26.93
CA SER A 16 -28.73 -44.81 -27.89
C SER A 16 -28.95 -43.49 -27.13
N PRO A 17 -27.99 -42.55 -27.13
CA PRO A 17 -28.26 -41.20 -26.65
C PRO A 17 -28.88 -40.41 -27.80
N ILE A 18 -30.15 -40.68 -28.09
CA ILE A 18 -30.99 -39.77 -28.85
C ILE A 18 -32.14 -39.39 -27.92
N GLY A 19 -31.95 -38.26 -27.23
CA GLY A 19 -32.89 -37.74 -26.28
C GLY A 19 -32.29 -36.53 -25.58
N ASP A 20 -32.54 -35.35 -26.15
CA ASP A 20 -32.31 -34.04 -25.57
C ASP A 20 -32.90 -33.94 -24.16
N THR A 21 -32.13 -34.37 -23.16
CA THR A 21 -32.40 -34.10 -21.74
C THR A 21 -31.14 -33.61 -21.05
N GLY A 22 -30.47 -32.67 -21.71
CA GLY A 22 -29.75 -31.62 -21.01
C GLY A 22 -30.76 -30.63 -20.42
N CYS A 23 -31.60 -31.06 -19.49
CA CYS A 23 -32.39 -30.13 -18.68
C CYS A 23 -31.43 -29.52 -17.66
N LEU A 24 -30.70 -28.52 -18.17
CA LEU A 24 -30.09 -27.44 -17.42
C LEU A 24 -30.92 -27.16 -16.18
N VAL A 25 -30.25 -27.25 -15.03
CA VAL A 25 -30.59 -26.51 -13.82
C VAL A 25 -31.23 -25.20 -14.22
N THR A 26 -32.52 -25.05 -13.93
CA THR A 26 -33.20 -23.75 -13.95
C THR A 26 -32.54 -22.89 -12.89
N LYS A 27 -31.35 -22.36 -13.19
CA LYS A 27 -30.83 -21.21 -12.47
C LYS A 27 -31.81 -20.13 -12.81
N ASN A 28 -32.69 -19.85 -11.86
CA ASN A 28 -33.53 -18.68 -11.83
C ASN A 28 -32.58 -17.48 -11.78
N LYS A 29 -31.99 -17.13 -12.94
CA LYS A 29 -31.20 -15.93 -13.14
C LYS A 29 -32.23 -14.82 -13.20
N THR A 30 -32.61 -14.31 -12.02
CA THR A 30 -33.12 -12.96 -11.89
C THR A 30 -31.99 -12.03 -12.35
N THR A 31 -31.84 -11.91 -13.66
CA THR A 31 -30.90 -11.01 -14.33
C THR A 31 -31.55 -9.65 -14.29
N ILE A 32 -31.35 -8.96 -13.18
CA ILE A 32 -32.09 -7.74 -12.85
C ILE A 32 -31.77 -6.60 -13.83
N ILE A 33 -30.69 -6.69 -14.64
CA ILE A 33 -30.19 -5.54 -15.41
C ILE A 33 -29.67 -5.88 -16.83
N THR A 34 -30.17 -6.93 -17.51
CA THR A 34 -29.83 -7.38 -18.89
C THR A 34 -28.69 -8.41 -19.05
N ASN A 35 -28.88 -9.42 -19.92
CA ASN A 35 -27.86 -10.43 -20.30
C ASN A 35 -26.92 -9.90 -21.40
N LEU A 36 -26.47 -8.65 -21.30
CA LEU A 36 -25.48 -8.12 -22.25
C LEU A 36 -24.09 -8.60 -21.86
N TYR A 37 -23.32 -9.07 -22.86
CA TYR A 37 -21.88 -9.28 -22.72
C TYR A 37 -21.52 -10.19 -21.52
N GLU A 38 -22.26 -11.29 -21.38
CA GLU A 38 -22.08 -12.31 -20.34
C GLU A 38 -22.15 -11.79 -18.88
N GLY A 39 -22.74 -10.61 -18.65
CA GLY A 39 -22.86 -10.03 -17.30
C GLY A 39 -21.62 -9.29 -16.81
N ILE A 40 -20.65 -9.02 -17.70
CA ILE A 40 -19.47 -8.21 -17.39
C ILE A 40 -19.87 -6.77 -16.96
N PRO A 41 -20.76 -6.06 -17.66
CA PRO A 41 -21.17 -4.71 -17.26
C PRO A 41 -21.89 -4.69 -15.91
N GLU A 42 -22.73 -5.69 -15.64
CA GLU A 42 -23.44 -5.85 -14.36
C GLU A 42 -22.45 -5.99 -13.20
N THR A 43 -21.47 -6.88 -13.35
CA THR A 43 -20.42 -7.10 -12.34
C THR A 43 -19.60 -5.84 -12.11
N LEU A 44 -19.25 -5.12 -13.18
CA LEU A 44 -18.48 -3.88 -13.10
C LEU A 44 -19.26 -2.77 -12.39
N ILE A 45 -20.55 -2.61 -12.68
CA ILE A 45 -21.41 -1.62 -12.01
C ILE A 45 -21.53 -1.95 -10.51
N LEU A 46 -21.77 -3.22 -10.16
CA LEU A 46 -21.85 -3.64 -8.76
C LEU A 46 -20.53 -3.37 -8.01
N ASN A 47 -19.39 -3.68 -8.63
CA ASN A 47 -18.08 -3.38 -8.04
C ASN A 47 -17.85 -1.87 -7.87
N ILE A 48 -18.27 -1.04 -8.82
CA ILE A 48 -18.19 0.42 -8.70
C ILE A 48 -19.08 0.93 -7.57
N ILE A 49 -20.33 0.45 -7.46
CA ILE A 49 -21.25 0.85 -6.39
C ILE A 49 -20.67 0.46 -5.02
N ALA A 50 -20.19 -0.78 -4.88
CA ALA A 50 -19.56 -1.25 -3.66
C ALA A 50 -18.30 -0.44 -3.32
N TRP A 51 -17.47 -0.14 -4.31
CA TRP A 51 -16.27 0.69 -4.15
C TRP A 51 -16.62 2.12 -3.72
N VAL A 52 -17.61 2.77 -4.35
CA VAL A 52 -18.08 4.10 -3.96
C VAL A 52 -18.63 4.09 -2.53
N PHE A 53 -19.42 3.08 -2.17
CA PHE A 53 -19.91 2.93 -0.80
C PHE A 53 -18.76 2.80 0.22
N LEU A 54 -17.74 1.98 -0.07
CA LEU A 54 -16.57 1.84 0.78
C LEU A 54 -15.77 3.14 0.87
N MET A 55 -15.63 3.87 -0.23
CA MET A 55 -14.95 5.18 -0.24
C MET A 55 -15.71 6.21 0.59
N ILE A 56 -17.04 6.20 0.55
CA ILE A 56 -17.89 7.05 1.40
C ILE A 56 -17.73 6.66 2.86
N LEU A 57 -17.87 5.37 3.19
CA LEU A 57 -17.67 4.86 4.54
C LEU A 57 -16.30 5.25 5.09
N PHE A 58 -15.23 5.04 4.31
CA PHE A 58 -13.87 5.43 4.68
C PHE A 58 -13.75 6.94 4.93
N ALA A 59 -14.31 7.78 4.06
CA ALA A 59 -14.24 9.22 4.22
C ALA A 59 -15.02 9.71 5.47
N VAL A 60 -16.18 9.11 5.79
CA VAL A 60 -16.90 9.38 7.05
C VAL A 60 -16.05 8.98 8.26
N LEU A 61 -15.52 7.74 8.27
CA LEU A 61 -14.68 7.24 9.36
C LEU A 61 -13.43 8.08 9.56
N ARG A 62 -12.79 8.51 8.46
CA ARG A 62 -11.61 9.39 8.48
C ARG A 62 -11.92 10.75 9.10
N GLN A 63 -13.07 11.34 8.77
CA GLN A 63 -13.50 12.63 9.36
C GLN A 63 -13.76 12.48 10.87
N GLN A 64 -14.45 11.41 11.27
CA GLN A 64 -14.70 11.11 12.69
C GLN A 64 -13.39 10.91 13.46
N ALA A 65 -12.44 10.14 12.91
CA ALA A 65 -11.13 9.90 13.55
C ALA A 65 -10.31 11.18 13.74
N TRP A 66 -10.37 12.13 12.81
CA TRP A 66 -9.70 13.43 12.95
C TRP A 66 -10.32 14.27 14.07
N ASP A 67 -11.64 14.23 14.22
CA ASP A 67 -12.32 14.89 15.33
C ASP A 67 -11.95 14.24 16.67
N TYR A 68 -11.85 12.91 16.78
CA TYR A 68 -11.35 12.25 18.01
C TYR A 68 -9.90 12.66 18.35
N GLY A 69 -9.02 12.78 17.35
CA GLY A 69 -7.65 13.28 17.54
C GLY A 69 -7.61 14.73 18.02
N ARG A 70 -8.49 15.60 17.51
CA ARG A 70 -8.60 17.01 17.95
C ARG A 70 -9.25 17.12 19.34
N LEU A 71 -10.26 16.32 19.66
CA LEU A 71 -10.90 16.30 20.99
C LEU A 71 -9.94 15.78 22.07
N ALA A 72 -9.05 14.84 21.75
CA ALA A 72 -7.98 14.40 22.66
C ALA A 72 -6.99 15.52 23.01
N LEU A 73 -6.79 16.49 22.11
CA LEU A 73 -5.93 17.65 22.35
C LEU A 73 -6.67 18.80 23.09
N VAL A 74 -7.97 18.97 22.84
CA VAL A 74 -8.79 20.05 23.43
C VAL A 74 -9.23 19.75 24.87
N ASN A 75 -9.32 18.48 25.29
CA ASN A 75 -9.58 18.13 26.70
C ASN A 75 -8.28 18.07 27.52
N SER A 76 -7.59 19.20 27.65
CA SER A 76 -6.40 19.34 28.50
C SER A 76 -6.70 19.37 30.01
N SER A 77 -7.92 19.07 30.46
CA SER A 77 -8.35 19.27 31.86
C SER A 77 -8.82 18.02 32.60
N GLY A 78 -8.59 16.80 32.09
CA GLY A 78 -8.97 15.55 32.78
C GLY A 78 -7.83 14.53 32.90
N ASP A 79 -7.79 13.78 34.01
CA ASP A 79 -6.70 12.87 34.45
C ASP A 79 -6.31 11.73 33.48
N ASN A 80 -7.04 11.48 32.38
CA ASN A 80 -6.75 10.39 31.45
C ASN A 80 -5.67 10.72 30.38
N ARG A 81 -4.90 11.81 30.56
CA ARG A 81 -3.95 12.37 29.57
C ARG A 81 -2.76 11.47 29.20
N ARG A 82 -2.30 10.61 30.10
CA ARG A 82 -0.98 9.96 29.97
C ARG A 82 -0.92 8.91 28.86
N TRP A 83 -2.01 8.19 28.63
CA TRP A 83 -2.06 7.14 27.61
C TRP A 83 -2.29 7.73 26.22
N THR A 84 -3.16 8.74 26.09
CA THR A 84 -3.51 9.32 24.79
C THR A 84 -2.37 10.17 24.19
N GLN A 85 -1.57 10.85 25.01
CA GLN A 85 -0.40 11.59 24.52
C GLN A 85 0.70 10.67 23.98
N LEU A 86 0.87 9.47 24.55
CA LEU A 86 1.89 8.52 24.14
C LEU A 86 1.67 7.97 22.71
N PHE A 87 0.42 7.89 22.26
CA PHE A 87 0.08 7.41 20.91
C PHE A 87 -0.05 8.52 19.87
N TYR A 88 -0.43 9.74 20.26
CA TYR A 88 -0.75 10.82 19.33
C TYR A 88 0.27 11.97 19.28
N ALA A 89 1.16 12.13 20.27
CA ALA A 89 2.15 13.21 20.29
C ALA A 89 3.42 12.91 19.46
N GLN A 90 3.65 11.65 19.07
CA GLN A 90 4.88 11.24 18.37
C GLN A 90 4.99 11.79 16.91
N GLY A 91 3.95 12.45 16.39
CA GLY A 91 3.93 12.99 15.03
C GLY A 91 4.22 14.49 14.89
N SER A 92 4.35 15.23 16.00
CA SER A 92 4.68 16.66 15.98
C SER A 92 5.91 16.91 16.86
N ASP A 93 6.99 17.31 16.19
CA ASP A 93 8.16 17.99 16.74
C ASP A 93 9.29 17.13 17.30
N GLU A 94 10.15 16.67 16.39
CA GLU A 94 11.61 16.52 16.60
C GLU A 94 12.32 17.87 16.89
N GLY A 95 11.58 18.97 17.11
CA GLY A 95 12.13 20.32 17.36
C GLY A 95 11.85 20.90 18.75
N ALA A 96 11.05 20.27 19.61
CA ALA A 96 10.61 20.87 20.88
C ALA A 96 11.35 20.35 22.13
N ALA A 97 12.25 19.37 21.98
CA ALA A 97 12.95 18.74 23.10
C ALA A 97 14.18 19.51 23.61
N ASP A 98 14.60 20.60 22.93
CA ASP A 98 15.79 21.36 23.33
C ASP A 98 15.48 22.55 24.26
N GLU A 99 14.23 23.03 24.30
CA GLU A 99 13.87 24.21 25.10
C GLU A 99 13.53 23.89 26.56
N SER A 100 13.32 22.62 26.91
CA SER A 100 12.96 22.18 28.27
C SER A 100 14.16 21.73 29.12
N ARG A 101 15.39 21.72 28.59
CA ARG A 101 16.61 21.38 29.36
C ARG A 101 17.39 22.59 29.91
N GLN A 102 16.99 23.84 29.62
CA GLN A 102 17.68 25.04 30.14
C GLN A 102 16.96 25.77 31.29
N ALA A 103 15.77 25.33 31.71
CA ALA A 103 15.04 25.97 32.82
C ALA A 103 15.36 25.40 34.23
N ILE A 104 16.31 24.47 34.35
CA ILE A 104 16.70 23.85 35.63
C ILE A 104 18.22 23.94 35.81
N ASN A 105 18.78 25.15 35.89
CA ASN A 105 20.08 25.42 36.51
C ASN A 105 20.34 26.92 36.53
N GLY A 106 19.86 27.61 37.57
CA GLY A 106 20.22 29.02 37.71
C GLY A 106 19.51 29.76 38.82
N THR A 107 19.74 29.40 40.10
CA THR A 107 19.73 30.38 41.20
C THR A 107 20.30 29.80 42.49
N ALA A 108 21.56 30.10 42.79
CA ALA A 108 22.10 30.16 44.16
C ALA A 108 23.41 30.97 44.21
N ARG A 109 23.31 32.28 44.51
CA ARG A 109 24.13 33.06 45.49
C ARG A 109 24.17 34.57 45.20
N SER A 110 23.89 35.36 46.25
CA SER A 110 24.61 36.56 46.79
C SER A 110 24.94 37.71 45.82
N SER A 111 24.79 39.01 46.09
CA SER A 111 24.74 39.81 47.32
C SER A 111 24.37 41.28 46.98
N THR A 112 23.85 41.97 47.98
CA THR A 112 23.71 43.43 48.25
C THR A 112 24.68 44.45 47.60
N SER A 113 24.16 45.58 47.10
CA SER A 113 24.45 47.01 47.48
C SER A 113 23.84 47.98 46.42
N SER A 114 22.91 48.87 46.80
CA SER A 114 23.08 50.32 47.12
C SER A 114 23.25 51.26 45.91
N GLY A 115 22.27 52.15 45.68
CA GLY A 115 22.38 53.32 44.77
C GLY A 115 21.03 53.94 44.43
N VAL A 116 20.92 55.27 44.45
CA VAL A 116 19.72 56.10 44.69
C VAL A 116 19.18 56.76 43.38
N GLU A 117 17.92 57.24 43.45
CA GLU A 117 17.25 58.29 42.64
C GLU A 117 16.63 57.93 41.27
N ALA A 118 15.51 58.48 40.79
CA ALA A 118 14.33 59.18 41.33
C ALA A 118 13.32 59.33 40.17
N ALA A 119 12.02 59.25 40.48
CA ALA A 119 10.84 59.83 39.79
C ALA A 119 10.64 59.71 38.25
N ASN A 120 9.51 59.11 37.82
CA ASN A 120 8.24 59.82 37.54
C ASN A 120 7.33 58.99 36.59
N GLY A 121 6.02 58.98 36.86
CA GLY A 121 5.00 58.98 35.79
C GLY A 121 4.35 57.65 35.37
N SER A 122 3.12 57.48 35.87
CA SER A 122 1.92 57.16 35.06
C SER A 122 1.67 55.71 34.63
N ALA A 123 0.65 55.15 35.28
CA ALA A 123 -0.08 53.95 34.89
C ALA A 123 -0.71 54.07 33.50
N ALA A 124 -0.53 53.04 32.68
CA ALA A 124 -1.50 52.61 31.67
C ALA A 124 -1.34 51.09 31.47
N GLY A 125 -2.27 50.32 32.00
CA GLY A 125 -2.35 48.88 31.78
C GLY A 125 -2.65 48.60 30.31
N GLN A 126 -1.65 48.09 29.59
CA GLN A 126 -1.85 47.58 28.25
C GLN A 126 -1.93 46.06 28.31
N ALA A 127 -3.17 45.56 28.24
CA ALA A 127 -3.47 44.16 28.02
C ALA A 127 -2.70 43.68 26.77
N SER A 128 -1.64 42.90 26.99
CA SER A 128 -0.95 42.19 25.93
C SER A 128 -1.93 41.16 25.37
N LYS A 129 -2.60 41.56 24.30
CA LYS A 129 -3.37 40.70 23.41
C LYS A 129 -2.38 39.68 22.85
N ARG A 130 -2.21 38.57 23.57
CA ARG A 130 -1.59 37.35 23.05
C ARG A 130 -2.46 36.89 21.89
N THR A 131 -2.18 37.42 20.71
CA THR A 131 -2.49 36.75 19.46
C THR A 131 -1.76 35.43 19.55
N SER A 132 -2.49 34.40 19.98
CA SER A 132 -2.14 33.02 19.72
C SER A 132 -1.77 32.97 18.25
N ALA A 133 -0.47 32.87 17.98
CA ALA A 133 0.04 32.57 16.66
C ALA A 133 -0.67 31.30 16.23
N ALA A 134 -1.70 31.48 15.41
CA ALA A 134 -2.36 30.40 14.73
C ALA A 134 -1.24 29.67 14.01
N SER A 135 -1.01 28.43 14.46
CA SER A 135 -0.17 27.50 13.77
C SER A 135 -0.53 27.58 12.28
N THR A 136 0.49 27.65 11.46
CA THR A 136 0.43 27.58 10.00
C THR A 136 -0.04 26.18 9.59
N GLY A 137 -1.24 25.79 10.01
CA GLY A 137 -2.00 24.72 9.41
C GLY A 137 -2.56 25.28 8.11
N ALA A 138 -2.07 24.76 6.99
CA ALA A 138 -2.73 24.93 5.70
C ALA A 138 -4.25 24.77 5.87
N PRO A 139 -5.09 25.51 5.11
CA PRO A 139 -6.54 25.37 5.18
C PRO A 139 -6.87 23.87 5.07
N ILE A 140 -7.37 23.29 6.15
CA ILE A 140 -7.78 21.90 6.17
C ILE A 140 -9.01 21.86 5.28
N ASP A 141 -8.80 21.55 4.00
CA ASP A 141 -9.85 21.35 3.04
C ASP A 141 -10.80 20.28 3.59
N ARG A 142 -11.95 20.71 4.11
CA ARG A 142 -13.04 19.86 4.62
C ARG A 142 -13.80 19.13 3.52
N GLY A 143 -13.18 18.95 2.35
CA GLY A 143 -13.73 18.17 1.26
C GLY A 143 -13.71 16.68 1.61
N PHE A 144 -14.80 15.98 1.37
CA PHE A 144 -14.92 14.53 1.58
C PHE A 144 -13.87 13.72 0.79
N LEU A 145 -13.36 14.28 -0.31
CA LEU A 145 -12.34 13.71 -1.20
C LEU A 145 -11.06 14.56 -1.29
N SER A 146 -10.89 15.58 -0.45
CA SER A 146 -9.72 16.48 -0.51
C SER A 146 -8.40 15.75 -0.23
N TRP A 147 -8.45 14.63 0.49
CA TRP A 147 -7.30 13.79 0.77
C TRP A 147 -6.73 13.11 -0.48
N ILE A 148 -7.55 12.78 -1.48
CA ILE A 148 -7.12 12.06 -2.70
C ILE A 148 -6.07 12.87 -3.49
N PRO A 149 -6.33 14.13 -3.90
CA PRO A 149 -5.33 14.91 -4.63
C PRO A 149 -4.10 15.21 -3.77
N VAL A 150 -4.24 15.32 -2.44
CA VAL A 150 -3.11 15.48 -1.52
C VAL A 150 -2.22 14.23 -1.53
N THR A 151 -2.82 13.04 -1.44
CA THR A 151 -2.10 11.76 -1.51
C THR A 151 -1.43 11.56 -2.88
N LEU A 152 -2.09 11.93 -3.97
CA LEU A 152 -1.53 11.82 -5.33
C LEU A 152 -0.44 12.86 -5.62
N ARG A 153 -0.45 14.02 -4.93
CA ARG A 153 0.60 15.05 -5.07
C ARG A 153 1.83 14.81 -4.18
N LEU A 154 1.85 13.74 -3.38
CA LEU A 154 2.95 13.50 -2.44
C LEU A 154 4.27 13.26 -3.19
N ARG A 155 5.30 14.04 -2.85
CA ARG A 155 6.62 13.95 -3.49
C ARG A 155 7.40 12.76 -2.97
N LYS A 156 8.21 12.14 -3.83
CA LYS A 156 9.07 10.98 -3.52
C LYS A 156 10.02 11.24 -2.35
N GLU A 157 10.51 12.46 -2.21
CA GLU A 157 11.40 12.89 -1.11
C GLU A 157 10.70 12.84 0.25
N GLN A 158 9.42 13.24 0.32
CA GLN A 158 8.64 13.18 1.55
C GLN A 158 8.29 11.74 1.94
N ILE A 159 8.07 10.88 0.94
CA ILE A 159 7.84 9.45 1.14
C ILE A 159 9.10 8.75 1.67
N LEU A 160 10.27 9.09 1.13
CA LEU A 160 11.54 8.54 1.61
C LEU A 160 11.81 8.94 3.05
N ALA A 161 11.58 10.21 3.40
CA ALA A 161 11.82 10.71 4.75
C ALA A 161 10.87 10.10 5.80
N HIS A 162 9.60 9.87 5.45
CA HIS A 162 8.59 9.41 6.40
C HIS A 162 8.35 7.90 6.42
N SER A 163 8.39 7.25 5.25
CA SER A 163 8.03 5.83 5.08
C SER A 163 9.23 4.94 4.73
N GLY A 164 10.41 5.53 4.55
CA GLY A 164 11.65 4.81 4.27
C GLY A 164 11.81 4.37 2.81
N PRO A 165 12.95 3.72 2.50
CA PRO A 165 13.31 3.34 1.13
C PRO A 165 12.43 2.21 0.57
N ASP A 166 11.90 1.32 1.41
CA ASP A 166 11.11 0.17 0.96
C ASP A 166 9.74 0.61 0.43
N ALA A 167 9.08 1.56 1.10
CA ALA A 167 7.82 2.13 0.65
C ALA A 167 7.97 2.83 -0.71
N LEU A 168 9.10 3.52 -0.92
CA LEU A 168 9.41 4.17 -2.20
C LEU A 168 9.58 3.15 -3.33
N HIS A 169 10.24 2.02 -3.06
CA HIS A 169 10.37 0.93 -4.04
C HIS A 169 9.01 0.35 -4.42
N TYR A 170 8.16 0.06 -3.44
CA TYR A 170 6.81 -0.46 -3.69
C TYR A 170 5.97 0.51 -4.54
N LEU A 171 5.93 1.79 -4.17
CA LEU A 171 5.13 2.77 -4.91
C LEU A 171 5.68 3.03 -6.32
N SER A 172 7.01 3.08 -6.46
CA SER A 172 7.67 3.16 -7.77
C SER A 172 7.28 1.96 -8.63
N PHE A 173 7.31 0.75 -8.10
CA PHE A 173 6.91 -0.45 -8.82
C PHE A 173 5.46 -0.37 -9.31
N GLN A 174 4.53 0.04 -8.44
CA GLN A 174 3.12 0.23 -8.81
C GLN A 174 2.93 1.27 -9.92
N GLN A 175 3.65 2.40 -9.84
CA GLN A 175 3.59 3.42 -10.89
C GLN A 175 4.02 2.87 -12.25
N HIS A 176 5.07 2.04 -12.29
CA HIS A 176 5.53 1.44 -13.55
C HIS A 176 4.58 0.34 -14.05
N LEU A 177 3.94 -0.41 -13.16
CA LEU A 177 2.86 -1.34 -13.53
C LEU A 177 1.69 -0.59 -14.19
N ILE A 178 1.24 0.51 -13.61
CA ILE A 178 0.15 1.33 -14.18
C ILE A 178 0.54 1.82 -15.58
N VAL A 179 1.77 2.30 -15.77
CA VAL A 179 2.25 2.77 -17.07
C VAL A 179 2.31 1.64 -18.10
N VAL A 180 2.86 0.47 -17.77
CA VAL A 180 2.95 -0.64 -18.73
C VAL A 180 1.57 -1.20 -19.08
N THR A 181 0.67 -1.32 -18.10
CA THR A 181 -0.72 -1.72 -18.33
C THR A 181 -1.44 -0.68 -19.20
N ALA A 182 -1.21 0.62 -19.01
CA ALA A 182 -1.77 1.66 -19.87
C ALA A 182 -1.26 1.55 -21.33
N ILE A 183 0.02 1.25 -21.54
CA ILE A 183 0.57 1.05 -22.88
C ILE A 183 -0.02 -0.19 -23.55
N ILE A 184 -0.06 -1.32 -22.83
CA ILE A 184 -0.63 -2.58 -23.36
C ILE A 184 -2.11 -2.39 -23.69
N THR A 185 -2.89 -1.76 -22.80
CA THR A 185 -4.32 -1.50 -23.04
C THR A 185 -4.53 -0.57 -24.23
N LEU A 186 -3.72 0.48 -24.39
CA LEU A 186 -3.79 1.36 -25.56
C LEU A 186 -3.53 0.58 -26.87
N VAL A 187 -2.47 -0.25 -26.91
CA VAL A 187 -2.18 -1.09 -28.08
C VAL A 187 -3.31 -2.09 -28.34
N SER A 188 -3.86 -2.69 -27.29
CA SER A 188 -4.98 -3.62 -27.41
C SER A 188 -6.24 -2.94 -27.96
N ILE A 189 -6.54 -1.71 -27.54
CA ILE A 189 -7.71 -0.95 -28.03
C ILE A 189 -7.50 -0.51 -29.48
N VAL A 190 -6.29 -0.10 -29.87
CA VAL A 190 -6.02 0.46 -31.20
C VAL A 190 -5.77 -0.61 -32.26
N ILE A 191 -5.17 -1.74 -31.90
CA ILE A 191 -4.75 -2.78 -32.86
C ILE A 191 -5.57 -4.06 -32.69
N ILE A 192 -5.54 -4.66 -31.50
CA ILE A 192 -6.11 -6.00 -31.25
C ILE A 192 -7.64 -5.97 -31.35
N LEU A 193 -8.28 -4.95 -30.78
CA LEU A 193 -9.73 -4.85 -30.71
C LEU A 193 -10.36 -4.68 -32.11
N PRO A 194 -9.92 -3.75 -32.98
CA PRO A 194 -10.46 -3.66 -34.35
C PRO A 194 -10.24 -4.93 -35.16
N ILE A 195 -9.09 -5.60 -34.98
CA ILE A 195 -8.80 -6.88 -35.61
C ILE A 195 -9.81 -7.94 -35.15
N ASN A 196 -10.09 -8.04 -33.86
CA ASN A 196 -11.06 -9.03 -33.36
C ASN A 196 -12.48 -8.76 -33.89
N PHE A 197 -12.86 -7.48 -34.05
CA PHE A 197 -14.14 -7.09 -34.65
C PHE A 197 -14.23 -7.34 -36.16
N HIS A 198 -13.12 -7.60 -36.85
CA HIS A 198 -13.12 -7.94 -38.27
C HIS A 198 -13.57 -9.39 -38.54
N GLY A 199 -13.54 -10.25 -37.52
CA GLY A 199 -14.04 -11.61 -37.64
C GLY A 199 -15.57 -11.70 -37.67
N ASP A 200 -16.09 -12.76 -38.28
CA ASP A 200 -17.54 -13.00 -38.42
C ASP A 200 -17.98 -14.35 -37.79
N LEU A 201 -17.11 -15.03 -37.02
CA LEU A 201 -17.40 -16.39 -36.52
C LEU A 201 -18.41 -16.40 -35.35
N ILE A 202 -18.48 -15.33 -34.54
CA ILE A 202 -19.48 -15.18 -33.48
C ILE A 202 -20.63 -14.32 -34.03
N GLY A 203 -21.83 -14.93 -34.12
CA GLY A 203 -23.01 -14.28 -34.73
C GLY A 203 -23.81 -13.34 -33.81
N ASP A 204 -23.56 -13.30 -32.51
CA ASP A 204 -24.23 -12.36 -31.60
C ASP A 204 -23.33 -11.15 -31.30
N VAL A 205 -23.74 -9.97 -31.80
CA VAL A 205 -23.03 -8.69 -31.65
C VAL A 205 -22.87 -8.25 -30.19
N ASN A 206 -23.69 -8.79 -29.28
CA ASN A 206 -23.67 -8.44 -27.86
C ASN A 206 -22.91 -9.46 -26.99
N THR A 207 -22.26 -10.46 -27.61
CA THR A 207 -21.50 -11.49 -26.90
C THR A 207 -20.02 -11.10 -26.75
N PHE A 208 -19.43 -11.41 -25.59
CA PHE A 208 -18.01 -11.12 -25.28
C PHE A 208 -17.06 -11.69 -26.32
N GLY A 209 -17.34 -12.90 -26.80
CA GLY A 209 -16.57 -13.61 -27.82
C GLY A 209 -16.31 -12.79 -29.09
N HIS A 210 -17.21 -11.87 -29.47
CA HIS A 210 -17.07 -11.01 -30.66
C HIS A 210 -15.86 -10.05 -30.58
N THR A 211 -15.36 -9.77 -29.38
CA THR A 211 -14.21 -8.86 -29.16
C THR A 211 -12.89 -9.59 -28.93
N THR A 212 -12.89 -10.91 -29.02
CA THR A 212 -11.72 -11.75 -28.71
C THR A 212 -11.26 -12.53 -29.93
N VAL A 213 -10.14 -13.24 -29.79
CA VAL A 213 -9.56 -14.08 -30.84
C VAL A 213 -10.53 -15.18 -31.33
N SER A 214 -11.53 -15.57 -30.52
CA SER A 214 -12.51 -16.59 -30.93
C SER A 214 -13.38 -16.16 -32.11
N ASN A 215 -13.48 -14.85 -32.39
CA ASN A 215 -14.24 -14.34 -33.53
C ASN A 215 -13.49 -14.47 -34.87
N LEU A 216 -12.19 -14.79 -34.83
CA LEU A 216 -11.34 -14.89 -36.02
C LEU A 216 -11.29 -16.33 -36.54
N ASP A 217 -11.21 -16.45 -37.87
CA ASP A 217 -11.02 -17.76 -38.50
C ASP A 217 -9.65 -18.36 -38.12
N PRO A 218 -9.57 -19.62 -37.68
CA PRO A 218 -8.33 -20.28 -37.27
C PRO A 218 -7.26 -20.38 -38.37
N THR A 219 -7.65 -20.29 -39.64
CA THR A 219 -6.73 -20.36 -40.79
C THR A 219 -6.24 -18.98 -41.25
N SER A 220 -6.78 -17.91 -40.68
CA SER A 220 -6.43 -16.54 -41.07
C SER A 220 -5.01 -16.15 -40.63
N SER A 221 -4.29 -15.49 -41.53
CA SER A 221 -2.95 -14.93 -41.25
C SER A 221 -2.98 -13.78 -40.23
N VAL A 222 -4.16 -13.21 -39.98
CA VAL A 222 -4.35 -12.08 -39.04
C VAL A 222 -4.03 -12.47 -37.59
N LEU A 223 -4.14 -13.76 -37.24
CA LEU A 223 -3.76 -14.29 -35.92
C LEU A 223 -2.27 -14.06 -35.59
N TRP A 224 -1.41 -13.96 -36.60
CA TRP A 224 0.01 -13.66 -36.40
C TRP A 224 0.24 -12.27 -35.80
N VAL A 225 -0.69 -11.33 -35.96
CA VAL A 225 -0.59 -10.01 -35.34
C VAL A 225 -0.63 -10.14 -33.82
N HIS A 226 -1.53 -10.96 -33.25
CA HIS A 226 -1.58 -11.22 -31.81
C HIS A 226 -0.29 -11.85 -31.30
N VAL A 227 0.28 -12.80 -32.06
CA VAL A 227 1.55 -13.45 -31.71
C VAL A 227 2.69 -12.44 -31.68
N ILE A 228 2.81 -11.58 -32.71
CA ILE A 228 3.82 -10.53 -32.77
C ILE A 228 3.64 -9.53 -31.63
N CYS A 229 2.41 -9.08 -31.35
CA CYS A 229 2.12 -8.19 -30.24
C CYS A 229 2.45 -8.82 -28.88
N ALA A 230 2.13 -10.09 -28.66
CA ALA A 230 2.45 -10.81 -27.43
C ALA A 230 3.98 -10.91 -27.24
N ILE A 231 4.71 -11.27 -28.29
CA ILE A 231 6.18 -11.29 -28.28
C ILE A 231 6.74 -9.89 -28.02
N ALA A 232 6.15 -8.83 -28.55
CA ALA A 232 6.58 -7.44 -28.33
C ALA A 232 6.25 -6.90 -26.92
N PHE A 233 5.18 -7.38 -26.27
CA PHE A 233 4.84 -6.99 -24.91
C PHE A 233 5.83 -7.53 -23.86
N VAL A 234 6.46 -8.68 -24.11
CA VAL A 234 7.47 -9.24 -23.21
C VAL A 234 8.67 -8.29 -23.01
N PRO A 235 9.41 -7.85 -24.06
CA PRO A 235 10.49 -6.90 -23.90
C PRO A 235 10.00 -5.54 -23.41
N LEU A 236 8.79 -5.09 -23.77
CA LEU A 236 8.20 -3.87 -23.23
C LEU A 236 8.11 -3.91 -21.69
N VAL A 237 7.57 -5.00 -21.13
CA VAL A 237 7.48 -5.22 -19.68
C VAL A 237 8.88 -5.28 -19.06
N VAL A 238 9.78 -6.07 -19.64
CA VAL A 238 11.15 -6.23 -19.13
C VAL A 238 11.91 -4.90 -19.14
N LEU A 239 11.83 -4.12 -20.21
CA LEU A 239 12.51 -2.82 -20.32
C LEU A 239 11.93 -1.80 -19.35
N THR A 240 10.59 -1.77 -19.20
CA THR A 240 9.93 -0.86 -18.26
C THR A 240 10.32 -1.19 -16.81
N MET A 241 10.39 -2.49 -16.46
CA MET A 241 10.83 -2.96 -15.15
C MET A 241 12.33 -2.76 -14.91
N ARG A 242 13.17 -2.97 -15.93
CA ARG A 242 14.63 -2.70 -15.80
C ARG A 242 14.90 -1.21 -15.59
N ARG A 243 14.16 -0.35 -16.29
CA ARG A 243 14.26 1.11 -16.13
C ARG A 243 13.74 1.60 -14.77
N SER A 244 12.87 0.84 -14.11
CA SER A 244 12.30 1.18 -12.79
C SER A 244 13.24 0.78 -11.65
N SER A 245 13.85 -0.40 -11.73
CA SER A 245 14.74 -0.95 -10.69
C SER A 245 16.06 -0.18 -10.56
N GLY A 246 16.63 0.32 -11.66
CA GLY A 246 17.95 0.99 -11.63
C GLY A 246 17.99 2.40 -11.03
N ARG A 247 16.86 3.03 -10.67
CA ARG A 247 16.82 4.47 -10.31
C ARG A 247 16.70 4.78 -8.83
N TYR A 248 16.44 3.77 -7.98
CA TYR A 248 16.15 3.99 -6.55
C TYR A 248 16.96 3.11 -5.60
N ALA A 249 18.11 2.59 -6.05
CA ALA A 249 19.11 2.00 -5.16
C ALA A 249 19.71 3.09 -4.25
N GLY A 250 18.93 3.52 -3.26
CA GLY A 250 19.41 4.35 -2.17
C GLY A 250 20.49 3.55 -1.46
N LYS A 251 21.65 4.19 -1.28
CA LYS A 251 22.72 3.64 -0.45
C LYS A 251 22.17 3.60 0.98
N VAL A 252 21.66 2.46 1.41
CA VAL A 252 21.38 2.22 2.82
C VAL A 252 22.71 2.45 3.52
N ALA A 253 22.75 3.42 4.44
CA ALA A 253 23.94 3.63 5.25
C ALA A 253 24.29 2.27 5.89
N PRO A 254 25.55 1.81 5.82
CA PRO A 254 25.92 0.54 6.42
C PRO A 254 25.53 0.58 7.90
N THR A 255 24.64 -0.32 8.31
CA THR A 255 24.29 -0.49 9.70
C THR A 255 25.58 -0.78 10.46
N ARG A 256 25.84 -0.05 11.55
CA ARG A 256 27.04 -0.23 12.39
C ARG A 256 27.06 -1.58 13.14
N THR A 257 26.03 -2.40 12.94
CA THR A 257 25.87 -3.71 13.54
C THR A 257 25.95 -4.76 12.45
N ILE A 258 26.88 -5.69 12.60
CA ILE A 258 27.03 -6.85 11.72
C ILE A 258 26.46 -8.09 12.40
N MET A 259 25.80 -8.94 11.63
CA MET A 259 25.40 -10.26 12.08
C MET A 259 26.43 -11.28 11.60
N ALA A 260 27.14 -11.91 12.54
CA ALA A 260 28.02 -13.03 12.24
C ALA A 260 27.26 -14.34 12.45
N THR A 261 27.23 -15.18 11.41
CA THR A 261 26.60 -16.50 11.42
C THR A 261 27.66 -17.60 11.37
N ASP A 262 27.27 -18.82 11.75
CA ASP A 262 28.11 -20.03 11.62
C ASP A 262 29.42 -20.02 12.42
N ILE A 263 29.35 -19.50 13.65
CA ILE A 263 30.48 -19.56 14.60
C ILE A 263 30.54 -20.95 15.24
N ASP A 264 31.73 -21.56 15.23
CA ASP A 264 31.96 -22.86 15.87
C ASP A 264 31.57 -22.83 17.34
N SER A 265 31.03 -23.94 17.85
CA SER A 265 30.52 -24.01 19.22
C SER A 265 31.58 -23.72 20.28
N ARG A 266 32.87 -23.92 19.97
CA ARG A 266 34.00 -23.65 20.87
C ARG A 266 34.30 -22.16 21.01
N ASP A 267 33.98 -21.36 20.00
CA ASP A 267 34.35 -19.95 19.90
C ASP A 267 33.18 -18.98 20.15
N ARG A 268 32.01 -19.51 20.56
CA ARG A 268 30.81 -18.73 20.93
C ARG A 268 30.95 -18.03 22.28
N ASN A 269 32.01 -17.27 22.47
CA ASN A 269 32.23 -16.41 23.63
C ASN A 269 32.43 -14.97 23.18
N LYS A 270 31.79 -14.02 23.88
CA LYS A 270 31.93 -12.58 23.61
C LYS A 270 33.40 -12.14 23.62
N ALA A 271 34.22 -12.68 24.53
CA ALA A 271 35.64 -12.34 24.63
C ALA A 271 36.44 -12.83 23.41
N ASN A 272 36.23 -14.09 23.00
CA ASN A 272 36.93 -14.67 21.84
C ASN A 272 36.56 -13.94 20.55
N ILE A 273 35.27 -13.66 20.35
CA ILE A 273 34.78 -12.91 19.19
C ILE A 273 35.37 -11.50 19.17
N ARG A 274 35.41 -10.81 20.31
CA ARG A 274 36.00 -9.46 20.41
C ARG A 274 37.49 -9.47 20.10
N SER A 275 38.22 -10.45 20.63
CA SER A 275 39.64 -10.63 20.37
C SER A 275 39.90 -10.88 18.88
N TYR A 276 39.12 -11.77 18.26
CA TYR A 276 39.23 -12.11 16.84
C TYR A 276 38.98 -10.90 15.93
N VAL A 277 37.93 -10.11 16.21
CA VAL A 277 37.62 -8.92 15.40
C VAL A 277 38.69 -7.84 15.59
N ASN A 278 39.19 -7.63 16.81
CA ASN A 278 40.28 -6.69 17.07
C ASN A 278 41.60 -7.10 16.41
N GLU A 279 41.88 -8.40 16.29
CA GLU A 279 43.08 -8.91 15.62
C GLU A 279 42.99 -8.69 14.10
N LEU A 280 41.83 -8.92 13.48
CA LEU A 280 41.63 -8.73 12.04
C LEU A 280 41.46 -7.25 11.65
N PHE A 281 40.87 -6.43 12.53
CA PHE A 281 40.52 -5.04 12.25
C PHE A 281 40.93 -4.13 13.42
N PRO A 282 42.24 -3.85 13.59
CA PRO A 282 42.75 -3.06 14.72
C PRO A 282 42.25 -1.60 14.72
N ASP A 283 41.80 -1.09 13.57
CA ASP A 283 41.32 0.28 13.40
C ASP A 283 39.81 0.45 13.73
N ILE A 284 39.09 -0.64 14.05
CA ILE A 284 37.64 -0.63 14.29
C ILE A 284 37.36 -0.73 15.79
N GLU A 285 36.67 0.27 16.35
CA GLU A 285 36.21 0.22 17.73
C GLU A 285 34.93 -0.62 17.86
N ILE A 286 34.99 -1.71 18.63
CA ILE A 286 33.86 -2.59 18.89
C ILE A 286 33.04 -2.04 20.06
N GLU A 287 31.89 -1.43 19.78
CA GLU A 287 30.96 -0.90 20.79
C GLU A 287 30.41 -2.02 21.69
N ASP A 288 29.77 -3.05 21.09
CA ASP A 288 29.16 -4.14 21.84
C ASP A 288 29.10 -5.46 21.04
N VAL A 289 29.03 -6.58 21.78
CA VAL A 289 28.90 -7.94 21.22
C VAL A 289 27.73 -8.66 21.91
N HIS A 290 26.70 -8.98 21.13
CA HIS A 290 25.53 -9.73 21.58
C HIS A 290 25.51 -11.14 20.98
N LEU A 291 25.40 -12.15 21.85
CA LEU A 291 25.18 -13.53 21.45
C LEU A 291 23.67 -13.75 21.28
N THR A 292 23.27 -14.35 20.18
CA THR A 292 21.87 -14.71 19.91
C THR A 292 21.57 -16.11 20.45
N TYR A 293 20.44 -16.26 21.15
CA TYR A 293 20.02 -17.52 21.76
C TYR A 293 18.73 -18.05 21.11
N ASN A 294 18.53 -19.37 21.16
CA ASN A 294 17.27 -19.98 20.73
C ASN A 294 16.18 -19.70 21.76
N ILE A 295 15.23 -18.84 21.41
CA ILE A 295 14.11 -18.43 22.27
C ILE A 295 12.81 -19.19 21.98
N THR A 296 12.81 -20.24 21.14
CA THR A 296 11.57 -20.92 20.73
C THR A 296 10.76 -21.46 21.91
N LYS A 297 11.43 -22.04 22.91
CA LYS A 297 10.78 -22.54 24.14
C LYS A 297 10.28 -21.43 25.07
N LEU A 298 10.94 -20.26 25.04
CA LEU A 298 10.55 -19.12 25.86
C LEU A 298 9.35 -18.40 25.24
N SER A 299 9.34 -18.26 23.92
CA SER A 299 8.23 -17.68 23.16
C SER A 299 6.92 -18.44 23.40
N SER A 300 6.96 -19.78 23.44
CA SER A 300 5.76 -20.61 23.67
C SER A 300 5.15 -20.54 25.07
N VAL A 301 5.83 -19.90 26.04
CA VAL A 301 5.35 -19.73 27.42
C VAL A 301 4.87 -18.29 27.68
N VAL A 302 5.35 -17.34 26.87
CA VAL A 302 5.11 -15.89 27.05
C VAL A 302 4.05 -15.35 26.10
N LEU A 303 3.80 -16.02 24.97
CA LEU A 303 2.73 -15.75 23.99
C LEU A 303 1.63 -16.80 24.09
#